data_AF-A0A2Z5EM65-F1
#
_entry.id   AF-A0A2Z5EM65-F1
#
_cell.length_a   1.000
_cell.length_b   1.000
_cell.length_c   1.000
_cell.angle_alpha   90.00
_cell.angle_beta   90.00
_cell.angle_gamma   90.00
#
_symmetry.space_group_name_H-M   'P 1'
#
loop_
_entity.id
_entity.type
_entity.pdbx_description
1 polymer ?
#
loop_
_entity_poly.entity_id
_entity_poly.type
_entity_poly.pdbx_seq_one_letter_code
_entity_poly.pdbx_strand_id
1 'polypeptide(L)'
;MSRDVTPRAYLRRVRPALQRMSPLQREILLAIRLEDLSYPELAERYAISVQDVMEQFTMALLILARWVKEPQPWWRRLWPW
;
A
#
# COMPACT_ATOMS: atom_id res chain seq x y z
N MET A 1 17.99 -11.07 -14.03
CA MET A 1 18.50 -9.71 -13.72
C MET A 1 17.36 -8.86 -13.18
N SER A 2 17.14 -8.87 -11.86
CA SER A 2 16.23 -7.90 -11.24
C SER A 2 16.83 -6.52 -11.48
N ARG A 3 16.13 -5.65 -12.22
CA ARG A 3 16.55 -4.25 -12.32
C ARG A 3 16.40 -3.66 -10.93
N ASP A 4 17.49 -3.25 -10.31
CA ASP A 4 17.44 -2.49 -9.06
C ASP A 4 16.58 -1.25 -9.29
N VAL A 5 15.36 -1.29 -8.75
CA VAL A 5 14.48 -0.13 -8.77
C VAL A 5 15.09 0.87 -7.81
N THR A 6 15.60 1.98 -8.33
CA THR A 6 16.14 3.04 -7.47
C THR A 6 15.08 3.45 -6.43
N PRO A 7 15.48 3.80 -5.19
CA PRO A 7 14.52 4.20 -4.15
C PRO A 7 13.56 5.30 -4.62
N ARG A 8 14.04 6.23 -5.46
CA ARG A 8 13.22 7.27 -6.08
C ARG A 8 12.17 6.71 -7.04
N ALA A 9 12.53 5.75 -7.89
CA ALA A 9 11.59 5.09 -8.80
C ALA A 9 10.54 4.28 -8.02
N TYR A 10 10.94 3.60 -6.94
CA TYR A 10 10.02 2.88 -6.06
C TYR A 10 9.02 3.84 -5.40
N LEU A 11 9.50 4.94 -4.81
CA LEU A 11 8.65 5.95 -4.19
C LEU A 11 7.66 6.59 -5.18
N ARG A 12 8.06 6.80 -6.44
CA ARG A 12 7.14 7.31 -7.48
C ARG A 12 5.98 6.35 -7.76
N ARG A 13 6.18 5.04 -7.61
CA ARG A 13 5.11 4.03 -7.79
C ARG A 13 4.24 3.84 -6.55
N VAL A 14 4.85 3.92 -5.37
CA VAL A 14 4.16 3.70 -4.09
C VAL A 14 3.30 4.90 -3.70
N ARG A 15 3.75 6.14 -3.94
CA ARG A 15 3.00 7.35 -3.53
C ARG A 15 1.55 7.39 -4.06
N PRO A 16 1.28 7.15 -5.36
CA PRO A 16 -0.09 7.09 -5.87
C PRO A 16 -0.93 5.96 -5.27
N ALA A 17 -0.30 4.86 -4.85
CA ALA A 17 -0.97 3.75 -4.18
C ALA A 17 -1.44 4.17 -2.78
N LEU A 18 -0.57 4.81 -2.00
CA LEU A 18 -0.88 5.32 -0.66
C LEU A 18 -1.98 6.41 -0.69
N GLN A 19 -2.04 7.21 -1.76
CA GLN A 19 -3.11 8.21 -1.94
C GLN A 19 -4.49 7.59 -2.22
N ARG A 20 -4.53 6.35 -2.72
CA ARG A 20 -5.79 5.64 -3.03
C ARG A 20 -6.32 4.80 -1.87
N MET A 21 -5.53 4.62 -0.82
CA MET A 21 -5.95 3.92 0.39
C MET A 21 -6.89 4.81 1.21
N SER A 22 -7.82 4.21 1.94
CA SER A 22 -8.51 4.94 3.00
C SER A 22 -7.49 5.39 4.07
N PRO A 23 -7.80 6.42 4.88
CA PRO A 23 -6.92 6.85 5.96
C PRO A 23 -6.49 5.68 6.86
N LEU A 24 -7.45 4.85 7.27
CA LEU A 24 -7.21 3.68 8.12
C LEU A 24 -6.31 2.62 7.46
N GLN A 25 -6.55 2.29 6.19
CA GLN A 25 -5.71 1.33 5.44
C GLN A 25 -4.26 1.80 5.34
N ARG A 26 -4.08 3.10 5.05
CA ARG A 26 -2.76 3.71 4.94
C ARG A 26 -2.05 3.70 6.29
N GLU A 27 -2.74 4.08 7.35
CA GLU A 27 -2.17 4.10 8.70
C GLU A 27 -1.78 2.70 9.17
N ILE A 28 -2.65 1.70 9.02
CA ILE A 28 -2.35 0.30 9.37
C ILE A 28 -1.14 -0.21 8.58
N LEU A 29 -1.10 0.03 7.27
CA LEU A 29 0.03 -0.39 6.44
C LEU A 29 1.35 0.26 6.90
N LEU A 30 1.34 1.56 7.18
CA LEU A 30 2.53 2.29 7.60
C LEU A 30 2.97 1.89 9.01
N ALA A 31 2.04 1.71 9.94
CA ALA A 31 2.31 1.21 11.27
C ALA A 31 3.02 -0.14 11.25
N ILE A 32 2.50 -1.12 10.49
CA ILE A 32 3.15 -2.43 10.37
C ILE A 32 4.52 -2.32 9.70
N ARG A 33 4.67 -1.47 8.68
CA ARG A 33 5.90 -1.42 7.87
C ARG A 33 7.00 -0.53 8.40
N LEU A 34 6.68 0.49 9.19
CA LEU A 34 7.62 1.50 9.68
C LEU A 34 7.77 1.49 11.20
N GLU A 35 6.72 1.10 11.93
CA GLU A 35 6.68 1.05 13.39
C GLU A 35 6.74 -0.38 13.94
N ASP A 36 6.67 -1.39 13.06
CA ASP A 36 6.67 -2.83 13.41
C ASP A 36 5.54 -3.25 14.38
N LEU A 37 4.40 -2.55 14.31
CA LEU A 37 3.25 -2.84 15.16
C LEU A 37 2.53 -4.12 14.74
N SER A 38 2.12 -4.90 15.74
CA SER A 38 1.36 -6.13 15.55
C SER A 38 -0.14 -5.88 15.33
N TYR A 39 -0.86 -6.87 14.78
CA TYR A 39 -2.31 -6.75 14.58
C TYR A 39 -3.09 -6.54 15.89
N PRO A 40 -2.77 -7.20 17.02
CA PRO A 40 -3.42 -6.92 18.30
C PRO A 40 -3.22 -5.48 18.79
N GLU A 41 -2.00 -4.94 18.71
CA GLU A 41 -1.72 -3.55 19.13
C GLU A 41 -2.50 -2.54 18.27
N LEU A 42 -2.68 -2.83 16.98
CA LEU A 42 -3.48 -2.01 16.08
C LEU A 42 -4.98 -2.14 16.36
N ALA A 43 -5.45 -3.35 16.67
CA ALA A 43 -6.84 -3.60 17.05
C ALA A 43 -7.21 -2.79 18.29
N GLU A 44 -6.34 -2.77 19.30
CA GLU A 44 -6.46 -1.94 20.50
C GLU A 44 -6.41 -0.44 20.17
N ARG A 45 -5.42 0.01 19.40
CA ARG A 45 -5.22 1.43 19.03
C ARG A 45 -6.44 2.02 18.32
N TYR A 46 -7.07 1.25 17.42
CA TYR A 46 -8.17 1.72 16.58
C TYR A 46 -9.55 1.26 17.07
N ALA A 47 -9.63 0.55 18.19
CA ALA A 47 -10.86 -0.01 18.76
C ALA A 47 -11.69 -0.83 17.74
N ILE A 48 -11.01 -1.68 16.97
CA ILE A 48 -11.60 -2.60 15.99
C ILE A 48 -11.14 -4.03 16.27
N SER A 49 -11.74 -5.03 15.61
CA SER A 49 -11.28 -6.40 15.80
C SER A 49 -9.95 -6.66 15.08
N VAL A 50 -9.18 -7.65 15.54
CA VAL A 50 -7.97 -8.11 14.84
C VAL A 50 -8.30 -8.54 13.40
N GLN A 51 -9.49 -9.12 13.19
CA GLN A 51 -9.98 -9.50 11.87
C GLN A 51 -10.15 -8.26 10.97
N ASP A 52 -10.76 -7.19 11.47
CA ASP A 52 -10.90 -5.94 10.72
C ASP A 52 -9.54 -5.32 10.37
N VAL A 53 -8.57 -5.37 11.29
CA VAL A 53 -7.18 -4.91 11.01
C VAL A 53 -6.59 -5.70 9.84
N MET A 54 -6.70 -7.03 9.87
CA MET A 54 -6.18 -7.90 8.81
C MET A 54 -6.87 -7.63 7.46
N GLU A 55 -8.17 -7.39 7.46
CA GLU A 55 -8.93 -7.04 6.25
C GLU A 55 -8.49 -5.70 5.67
N GLN A 56 -8.38 -4.65 6.50
CA GLN A 56 -7.88 -3.35 6.05
C GLN A 56 -6.43 -3.44 5.54
N PHE A 57 -5.58 -4.19 6.23
CA PHE A 57 -4.21 -4.42 5.79
C PHE A 57 -4.15 -5.17 4.46
N THR A 58 -4.97 -6.21 4.29
CA THR A 58 -5.09 -6.96 3.03
C THR A 58 -5.52 -6.05 1.89
N MET A 59 -6.52 -5.20 2.11
CA MET A 59 -6.95 -4.21 1.12
C MET A 59 -5.84 -3.23 0.75
N ALA A 60 -5.07 -2.75 1.74
CA ALA A 60 -3.92 -1.89 1.50
C ALA A 60 -2.84 -2.60 0.66
N LEU A 61 -2.53 -3.87 0.94
CA LEU A 61 -1.58 -4.66 0.16
C LEU A 61 -2.05 -4.88 -1.28
N LEU A 62 -3.33 -5.15 -1.51
CA LEU A 62 -3.90 -5.32 -2.85
C LEU A 62 -3.79 -4.03 -3.67
N ILE A 63 -4.06 -2.88 -3.06
CA ILE A 63 -3.84 -1.57 -3.69
C ILE A 63 -2.36 -1.43 -4.04
N LEU A 64 -1.46 -1.61 -3.06
CA LEU A 64 -0.02 -1.46 -3.28
C LEU A 64 0.50 -2.37 -4.41
N ALA A 65 0.11 -3.65 -4.42
CA ALA A 65 0.53 -4.63 -5.41
C ALA A 65 0.09 -4.26 -6.83
N ARG A 66 -1.14 -3.72 -6.99
CA ARG A 66 -1.66 -3.26 -8.28
C ARG A 66 -0.85 -2.08 -8.84
N TRP A 67 -0.28 -1.24 -7.98
CA TRP A 67 0.48 -0.04 -8.36
C TRP A 67 1.98 -0.29 -8.56
N VAL A 68 2.55 -1.26 -7.85
CA VAL A 68 4.01 -1.53 -7.88
C VAL A 68 4.42 -2.50 -9.00
N LYS A 69 3.52 -3.39 -9.46
CA LYS A 69 3.77 -4.20 -10.68
C LYS A 69 3.90 -3.27 -11.91
N GLU A 70 5.04 -3.31 -12.62
CA GLU A 70 5.32 -2.54 -13.85
C GLU A 70 5.61 -3.45 -15.07
N PRO A 71 5.49 -2.96 -16.33
CA PRO A 71 5.17 -1.58 -16.74
C PRO A 71 3.73 -1.42 -17.25
N GLN A 72 3.11 -0.26 -16.97
CA GLN A 72 1.92 0.12 -17.73
C GLN A 72 2.31 0.23 -19.21
N PRO A 73 1.56 -0.41 -20.12
CA PRO A 73 1.82 -0.31 -21.54
C PRO A 73 1.77 1.15 -21.99
N TRP A 74 2.60 1.49 -22.98
CA TRP A 74 2.73 2.85 -23.54
C TRP A 74 1.37 3.47 -23.93
N TRP A 75 0.41 2.64 -24.36
CA TRP A 75 -0.92 3.07 -24.78
C TRP A 75 -1.78 3.61 -23.62
N ARG A 76 -1.57 3.16 -22.36
CA ARG A 76 -2.29 3.74 -21.20
C ARG A 76 -1.86 5.17 -20.88
N ARG A 77 -0.66 5.56 -21.32
CA ARG A 77 -0.13 6.91 -21.14
C ARG A 77 -0.70 7.90 -22.16
N LEU A 78 -1.28 7.40 -23.25
CA LEU A 78 -1.85 8.18 -24.35
C LEU A 78 -3.39 8.20 -24.33
N TRP A 79 -4.04 7.56 -23.34
CA TRP A 79 -5.50 7.53 -23.26
C TRP A 79 -6.02 8.35 -22.07
N PRO A 80 -6.89 9.35 -22.28
CA PRO A 80 -7.35 10.25 -21.24
C PRO A 80 -8.68 9.79 -20.64
N TRP A 81 -8.78 8.58 -20.12
CA TRP A 81 -9.96 8.12 -19.36
C TRP A 81 -9.55 7.20 -18.21
#